data_AF-A0A959I3I4-F1
#
_entry.id   AF-A0A959I3I4-F1
#
_cell.length_a   1.000
_cell.length_b   1.000
_cell.length_c   1.000
_cell.angle_alpha   90.00
_cell.angle_beta   90.00
_cell.angle_gamma   90.00
#
_symmetry.space_group_name_H-M   'P 1'
#
loop_
_entity.id
_entity.type
_entity.pdbx_description
1 polymer ?
#
loop_
_entity_poly.entity_id
_entity_poly.type
_entity_poly.pdbx_seq_one_letter_code
_entity_poly.pdbx_strand_id
1 'polypeptide(L)'
;MKIKFNRNTYIRLSPDDMDMEPIGVIYRDVVLEVDKKVVGATKDFVSDWYADSRGWYYWGGGIEELEVASDDVLPVEEVSEIAVPEKEEEDIREAVSGEQPDKEHREEEAPITVAIEQSGKAYEEGEESVREVVSGEQLYKEHGEEEAPETISIEQFGIAGEEREEGIREAVAREQPNGEYEEEEVQKAASNRVSVTFKEDEELEYLPYLMNWGFNALNIIDKLWNNENLTGESVNIAILGTGINRGHPALSSAIRACRNFCDGDKDDVRDEDGLGTKCAGLIAGRGKGIVYGIAPKSFLFIGKIMDSLFDLNSNRLLDSLKWAIQQPIDILFTPVDLRESSLLPEEKKMLSQLVEEISNRGIILIAPVGNSAISQPEERFPAALPYCLSVGACGRDFLRYRTSLRSQSLDILAPGEDLLTTSTEGESTSFLSGSFAAAAFASGAVALIAEYIHRHSPSLTIPIVLKLIRETAFSPVEGHKWDIETGYGVIDPCGLLEAVKSIGSATPILQ
;
A
#
# COMPACT_ATOMS: atom_id res chain seq x y z
N MET A 1 -12.56 -23.79 -8.03
CA MET A 1 -13.32 -23.75 -9.31
C MET A 1 -12.67 -22.74 -10.24
N LYS A 2 -12.61 -22.98 -11.56
CA LYS A 2 -12.10 -21.99 -12.51
C LYS A 2 -13.25 -21.21 -13.14
N ILE A 3 -13.13 -19.89 -13.18
CA ILE A 3 -14.11 -18.99 -13.78
C ILE A 3 -13.44 -18.10 -14.82
N LYS A 4 -14.11 -17.87 -15.95
CA LYS A 4 -13.71 -16.95 -16.99
C LYS A 4 -14.61 -15.72 -17.02
N PHE A 5 -14.03 -14.53 -17.10
CA PHE A 5 -14.78 -13.27 -17.14
C PHE A 5 -15.14 -12.88 -18.58
N ASN A 6 -16.43 -12.82 -18.91
CA ASN A 6 -16.93 -12.42 -20.23
C ASN A 6 -17.08 -10.90 -20.39
N ARG A 7 -16.84 -10.15 -19.32
CA ARG A 7 -16.78 -8.68 -19.30
C ARG A 7 -15.91 -8.19 -18.16
N ASN A 8 -15.55 -6.91 -18.22
CA ASN A 8 -14.91 -6.25 -17.09
C ASN A 8 -15.83 -6.32 -15.88
N THR A 9 -15.30 -6.79 -14.76
CA THR A 9 -16.05 -7.07 -13.53
C THR A 9 -15.32 -6.45 -12.36
N TYR A 10 -16.05 -5.74 -11.51
CA TYR A 10 -15.49 -5.08 -10.33
C TYR A 10 -15.16 -6.11 -9.24
N ILE A 11 -14.01 -5.92 -8.60
CA ILE A 11 -13.59 -6.66 -7.40
C ILE A 11 -14.16 -5.93 -6.18
N ARG A 12 -14.73 -6.67 -5.24
CA ARG A 12 -15.29 -6.12 -4.00
C ARG A 12 -14.80 -6.85 -2.76
N LEU A 13 -14.87 -6.17 -1.61
CA LEU A 13 -14.60 -6.74 -0.28
C LEU A 13 -15.85 -7.34 0.37
N SER A 14 -17.03 -7.06 -0.18
CA SER A 14 -18.30 -7.62 0.27
C SER A 14 -19.17 -7.96 -0.94
N PRO A 15 -19.85 -9.11 -0.93
CA PRO A 15 -20.84 -9.46 -1.94
C PRO A 15 -22.20 -8.80 -1.63
N ASP A 16 -22.40 -8.21 -0.44
CA ASP A 16 -23.68 -7.69 0.04
C ASP A 16 -23.75 -6.16 0.09
N ASP A 17 -22.60 -5.49 0.14
CA ASP A 17 -22.51 -4.04 0.21
C ASP A 17 -22.20 -3.45 -1.16
N MET A 18 -23.26 -2.99 -1.85
CA MET A 18 -23.17 -2.38 -3.18
C MET A 18 -22.81 -0.91 -3.14
N ASP A 19 -22.95 -0.25 -1.98
CA ASP A 19 -22.62 1.16 -1.77
C ASP A 19 -21.11 1.35 -1.54
N MET A 20 -20.43 0.31 -1.07
CA MET A 20 -18.97 0.27 -1.04
C MET A 20 -18.37 0.38 -2.46
N GLU A 21 -17.36 1.23 -2.66
CA GLU A 21 -16.70 1.34 -3.96
C GLU A 21 -15.92 0.05 -4.30
N PRO A 22 -15.89 -0.37 -5.58
CA PRO A 22 -15.01 -1.43 -6.05
C PRO A 22 -13.54 -1.19 -5.66
N ILE A 23 -12.87 -2.24 -5.20
CA ILE A 23 -11.43 -2.18 -4.89
C ILE A 23 -10.53 -2.37 -6.13
N GLY A 24 -11.11 -2.86 -7.23
CA GLY A 24 -10.40 -3.09 -8.48
C GLY A 24 -11.33 -3.55 -9.61
N VAL A 25 -10.74 -3.85 -10.76
CA VAL A 25 -11.44 -4.37 -11.96
C VAL A 25 -10.69 -5.59 -12.46
N ILE A 26 -11.41 -6.67 -12.71
CA ILE A 26 -10.95 -7.79 -13.53
C ILE A 26 -11.39 -7.55 -14.95
N TYR A 27 -10.47 -7.60 -15.88
CA TYR A 27 -10.76 -7.41 -17.30
C TYR A 27 -11.37 -8.67 -17.93
N ARG A 28 -12.10 -8.46 -19.02
CA ARG A 28 -12.61 -9.54 -19.87
C ARG A 28 -11.50 -10.52 -20.28
N ASP A 29 -11.87 -11.79 -20.44
CA ASP A 29 -11.07 -12.95 -20.83
C ASP A 29 -10.03 -13.43 -19.79
N VAL A 30 -9.96 -12.79 -18.62
CA VAL A 30 -9.20 -13.30 -17.47
C VAL A 30 -9.85 -14.59 -16.96
N VAL A 31 -9.03 -15.56 -16.55
CA VAL A 31 -9.45 -16.79 -15.87
C VAL A 31 -8.90 -16.76 -14.44
N LEU A 32 -9.75 -17.00 -13.45
CA LEU A 32 -9.36 -17.08 -12.05
C LEU A 32 -9.80 -18.38 -11.41
N GLU A 33 -9.00 -18.85 -10.46
CA GLU A 33 -9.44 -19.83 -9.48
C GLU A 33 -10.15 -19.12 -8.33
N VAL A 34 -11.34 -19.62 -8.01
CA VAL A 34 -12.18 -19.16 -6.90
C VAL A 34 -12.52 -20.34 -6.01
N ASP A 35 -12.64 -20.08 -4.71
CA ASP A 35 -12.84 -21.10 -3.69
C ASP A 35 -14.28 -21.58 -3.68
N LYS A 36 -15.23 -20.63 -3.73
CA LYS A 36 -16.65 -20.92 -3.58
C LYS A 36 -17.53 -19.91 -4.29
N LYS A 37 -18.72 -20.37 -4.63
CA LYS A 37 -19.84 -19.53 -5.01
C LYS A 37 -20.58 -19.06 -3.75
N VAL A 38 -20.94 -17.79 -3.71
CA VAL A 38 -21.69 -17.18 -2.61
C VAL A 38 -22.87 -16.39 -3.18
N VAL A 39 -23.85 -16.13 -2.33
CA VAL A 39 -25.03 -15.32 -2.68
C VAL A 39 -24.78 -13.91 -2.15
N GLY A 40 -25.08 -12.89 -2.96
CA GLY A 40 -24.83 -11.50 -2.59
C GLY A 40 -25.81 -10.53 -3.24
N ALA A 41 -25.79 -9.27 -2.78
CA ALA A 41 -26.62 -8.21 -3.32
C ALA A 41 -26.14 -7.73 -4.70
N THR A 42 -27.09 -7.29 -5.52
CA THR A 42 -26.92 -6.32 -6.61
C THR A 42 -27.96 -5.22 -6.43
N LYS A 43 -27.80 -4.08 -7.11
CA LYS A 43 -28.56 -2.85 -6.88
C LYS A 43 -30.08 -3.04 -6.74
N ASP A 44 -30.66 -4.07 -7.38
CA ASP A 44 -32.10 -4.33 -7.38
C ASP A 44 -32.50 -5.79 -7.04
N PHE A 45 -31.56 -6.71 -6.78
CA PHE A 45 -31.88 -8.14 -6.49
C PHE A 45 -30.67 -8.91 -5.93
N VAL A 46 -30.90 -10.13 -5.44
CA VAL A 46 -29.84 -11.06 -5.00
C VAL A 46 -29.29 -11.83 -6.20
N SER A 47 -27.96 -11.91 -6.33
CA SER A 47 -27.26 -12.53 -7.45
C SER A 47 -26.17 -13.49 -6.98
N ASP A 48 -25.68 -14.33 -7.89
CA ASP A 48 -24.53 -15.19 -7.65
C ASP A 48 -23.25 -14.36 -7.65
N TRP A 49 -22.37 -14.66 -6.70
CA TRP A 49 -21.02 -14.10 -6.57
C TRP A 49 -20.02 -15.23 -6.39
N TYR A 50 -18.74 -14.93 -6.60
CA TYR A 50 -17.64 -15.88 -6.38
C TYR A 50 -16.63 -15.26 -5.41
N ALA A 51 -16.14 -16.07 -4.47
CA ALA A 51 -15.16 -15.68 -3.49
C ALA A 51 -13.86 -16.45 -3.70
N ASP A 52 -12.71 -15.79 -3.53
CA ASP A 52 -11.40 -16.43 -3.52
C ASP A 52 -10.71 -16.38 -2.15
N SER A 53 -9.53 -17.00 -2.07
CA SER A 53 -8.77 -17.17 -0.83
C SER A 53 -8.18 -15.88 -0.27
N ARG A 54 -8.23 -14.79 -1.05
CA ARG A 54 -7.82 -13.44 -0.65
C ARG A 54 -8.98 -12.66 -0.01
N GLY A 55 -10.19 -13.22 0.02
CA GLY A 55 -11.39 -12.56 0.52
C GLY A 55 -11.99 -11.59 -0.49
N TRP A 56 -11.74 -11.77 -1.79
CA TRP A 56 -12.30 -10.92 -2.84
C TRP A 56 -13.56 -11.53 -3.43
N TYR A 57 -14.50 -10.66 -3.79
CA TYR A 57 -15.80 -11.04 -4.33
C TYR A 57 -15.98 -10.54 -5.76
N TYR A 58 -16.48 -11.44 -6.61
CA TYR A 58 -16.68 -11.22 -8.04
C TYR A 58 -18.13 -11.44 -8.43
N TRP A 59 -18.74 -10.45 -9.07
CA TRP A 59 -20.14 -10.55 -9.46
C TRP A 59 -20.34 -11.56 -10.61
N GLY A 60 -21.28 -12.48 -10.42
CA GLY A 60 -21.53 -13.61 -11.31
C GLY A 60 -22.17 -13.28 -12.65
N GLY A 61 -22.77 -12.09 -12.82
CA GLY A 61 -23.50 -11.75 -14.04
C GLY A 61 -22.67 -11.70 -15.32
N GLY A 62 -21.34 -11.79 -15.25
CA GLY A 62 -20.44 -11.76 -16.39
C GLY A 62 -19.47 -12.93 -16.44
N ILE A 63 -19.76 -14.04 -15.77
CA ILE A 63 -18.80 -15.12 -15.55
C ILE A 63 -19.28 -16.42 -16.21
N GLU A 64 -18.35 -17.14 -16.83
CA GLU A 64 -18.51 -18.52 -17.30
C GLU A 64 -17.72 -19.45 -16.37
N GLU A 65 -18.39 -20.40 -15.73
CA GLU A 65 -17.72 -21.46 -14.99
C GLU A 65 -17.07 -22.40 -16.02
N LEU A 66 -15.74 -22.56 -15.93
CA LEU A 66 -15.04 -23.52 -16.76
C LEU A 66 -15.17 -24.88 -16.09
N GLU A 67 -15.86 -25.81 -16.76
CA GLU A 67 -15.86 -27.20 -16.33
C GLU A 67 -14.40 -27.66 -16.26
N VAL A 68 -13.99 -28.11 -15.08
CA VAL A 68 -12.79 -28.95 -14.98
C VAL A 68 -13.17 -30.20 -15.74
N ALA A 69 -12.58 -30.40 -16.92
CA ALA A 69 -12.65 -31.69 -17.59
C ALA A 69 -12.24 -32.73 -16.55
N SER A 70 -13.19 -33.55 -16.11
CA SER A 70 -12.87 -34.79 -15.43
C SER A 70 -11.85 -35.48 -16.31
N ASP A 71 -10.70 -35.83 -15.74
CA ASP A 71 -9.60 -36.51 -16.40
C ASP A 71 -10.06 -37.24 -17.67
N ASP A 72 -9.55 -36.80 -18.82
CA ASP A 72 -9.49 -37.65 -19.99
C ASP A 72 -8.69 -38.89 -19.57
N VAL A 73 -9.43 -39.91 -19.13
CA VAL A 73 -9.06 -41.29 -19.32
C VAL A 73 -8.90 -41.41 -20.83
N LEU A 74 -7.66 -41.29 -21.29
CA LEU A 74 -7.27 -41.67 -22.63
C LEU A 74 -7.95 -43.01 -22.93
N PRO A 75 -8.72 -43.13 -24.03
CA PRO A 75 -9.25 -44.42 -24.42
C PRO A 75 -8.07 -45.37 -24.56
N VAL A 76 -8.09 -46.46 -23.81
CA VAL A 76 -7.18 -47.58 -24.01
C VAL A 76 -7.38 -48.01 -25.45
N GLU A 77 -6.38 -47.74 -26.30
CA GLU A 77 -6.35 -48.24 -27.67
C GLU A 77 -6.57 -49.76 -27.62
N GLU A 78 -7.49 -50.24 -28.46
CA GLU A 78 -7.59 -51.66 -28.78
C GLU A 78 -6.22 -52.13 -29.26
N VAL A 79 -5.51 -52.86 -28.39
CA VAL A 79 -4.36 -53.65 -28.81
C VAL A 79 -4.92 -54.80 -29.63
N SER A 80 -5.00 -54.58 -30.94
CA SER A 80 -5.23 -55.63 -31.92
C SER A 80 -4.14 -56.68 -31.81
N GLU A 81 -4.59 -57.92 -31.76
CA GLU A 81 -3.85 -59.18 -31.79
C GLU A 81 -2.49 -59.11 -32.54
N ILE A 82 -1.40 -59.36 -31.81
CA ILE A 82 -0.22 -60.01 -32.37
C ILE A 82 0.12 -61.20 -31.46
N ALA A 83 0.16 -62.36 -32.11
CA ALA A 83 0.25 -63.70 -31.54
C ALA A 83 1.45 -63.96 -30.61
N VAL A 84 1.21 -64.72 -29.55
CA VAL A 84 2.24 -65.53 -28.87
C VAL A 84 1.87 -67.00 -29.09
N PRO A 85 2.78 -67.84 -29.62
CA PRO A 85 2.52 -69.26 -29.81
C PRO A 85 2.58 -70.01 -28.47
N GLU A 86 1.76 -71.06 -28.39
CA GLU A 86 1.56 -72.00 -27.29
C GLU A 86 2.84 -72.44 -26.55
N LYS A 87 2.78 -72.51 -25.21
CA LYS A 87 3.06 -73.72 -24.41
C LYS A 87 2.96 -73.47 -22.89
N GLU A 88 2.34 -74.46 -22.23
CA GLU A 88 2.64 -75.01 -20.88
C GLU A 88 2.46 -74.05 -19.67
N GLU A 89 2.04 -74.44 -18.47
CA GLU A 89 1.32 -75.57 -17.85
C GLU A 89 1.19 -75.12 -16.37
N GLU A 90 0.10 -75.51 -15.71
CA GLU A 90 -0.07 -75.76 -14.26
C GLU A 90 0.34 -74.78 -13.13
N ASP A 91 -0.62 -74.65 -12.20
CA ASP A 91 -0.52 -74.56 -10.74
C ASP A 91 0.02 -73.28 -10.06
N ILE A 92 -0.78 -72.67 -9.17
CA ILE A 92 -0.82 -72.99 -7.72
C ILE A 92 -1.95 -72.18 -7.04
N ARG A 93 -2.66 -72.87 -6.14
CA ARG A 93 -3.75 -72.43 -5.25
C ARG A 93 -3.26 -71.73 -3.98
N GLU A 94 -4.21 -71.05 -3.31
CA GLU A 94 -4.28 -70.77 -1.85
C GLU A 94 -3.22 -69.79 -1.29
N ALA A 95 -3.46 -68.96 -0.27
CA ALA A 95 -4.37 -69.01 0.86
C ALA A 95 -4.54 -67.56 1.43
N VAL A 96 -5.74 -67.12 1.83
CA VAL A 96 -6.39 -67.25 3.15
C VAL A 96 -6.23 -66.01 4.06
N SER A 97 -7.40 -65.36 4.25
CA SER A 97 -7.99 -64.79 5.47
C SER A 97 -7.38 -63.60 6.24
N GLY A 98 -8.31 -62.78 6.75
CA GLY A 98 -8.17 -62.04 8.01
C GLY A 98 -8.87 -60.68 7.95
N GLU A 99 -10.20 -60.65 7.92
CA GLU A 99 -11.06 -60.26 9.06
C GLU A 99 -11.29 -58.73 9.21
N GLN A 100 -12.51 -58.29 8.86
CA GLN A 100 -13.24 -57.25 9.60
C GLN A 100 -14.02 -57.91 10.76
N PRO A 101 -14.49 -57.13 11.74
CA PRO A 101 -15.92 -56.80 11.68
C PRO A 101 -16.32 -55.37 12.11
N ASP A 102 -17.51 -55.02 11.64
CA ASP A 102 -18.34 -53.83 11.79
C ASP A 102 -18.65 -53.34 13.22
N LYS A 103 -19.02 -52.06 13.35
CA LYS A 103 -20.43 -51.62 13.61
C LYS A 103 -20.61 -50.09 13.78
N GLU A 104 -21.36 -49.52 12.84
CA GLU A 104 -22.60 -48.73 12.98
C GLU A 104 -22.91 -47.88 14.25
N HIS A 105 -23.10 -46.57 14.05
CA HIS A 105 -24.32 -45.73 14.26
C HIS A 105 -23.91 -44.25 14.49
N ARG A 106 -24.23 -43.32 13.58
CA ARG A 106 -25.50 -42.57 13.34
C ARG A 106 -25.64 -41.33 14.24
N GLU A 107 -25.58 -40.18 13.56
CA GLU A 107 -26.19 -38.85 13.79
C GLU A 107 -26.66 -38.47 15.20
N GLU A 108 -26.21 -37.31 15.68
CA GLU A 108 -27.09 -36.35 16.37
C GLU A 108 -26.53 -34.92 16.29
N GLU A 109 -27.23 -34.08 15.54
CA GLU A 109 -27.19 -32.62 15.65
C GLU A 109 -27.66 -32.20 17.04
N ALA A 110 -26.98 -31.22 17.66
CA ALA A 110 -27.48 -30.54 18.85
C ALA A 110 -27.72 -29.06 18.53
N PRO A 111 -28.90 -28.51 18.85
CA PRO A 111 -29.29 -27.14 18.54
C PRO A 111 -28.77 -26.17 19.59
N ILE A 112 -28.33 -24.99 19.17
CA ILE A 112 -28.19 -23.84 20.08
C ILE A 112 -29.35 -22.90 19.78
N THR A 113 -30.26 -22.74 20.74
CA THR A 113 -31.27 -21.67 20.70
C THR A 113 -31.53 -21.08 22.08
N VAL A 114 -31.57 -19.74 22.07
CA VAL A 114 -32.25 -18.77 22.95
C VAL A 114 -31.62 -18.38 24.29
N ALA A 115 -31.24 -17.09 24.38
CA ALA A 115 -31.81 -16.16 25.36
C ALA A 115 -31.83 -14.73 24.80
N ILE A 116 -33.04 -14.25 24.52
CA ILE A 116 -33.40 -12.84 24.33
C ILE A 116 -33.82 -12.34 25.72
N GLU A 117 -33.25 -11.24 26.22
CA GLU A 117 -33.88 -10.44 27.27
C GLU A 117 -34.08 -9.00 26.78
N GLN A 118 -35.36 -8.63 26.66
CA GLN A 118 -35.80 -7.24 26.64
C GLN A 118 -36.62 -6.94 27.90
N SER A 119 -36.38 -5.73 28.42
CA SER A 119 -37.27 -4.87 29.21
C SER A 119 -37.38 -5.09 30.73
N GLY A 120 -37.25 -3.98 31.50
CA GLY A 120 -37.71 -3.95 32.88
C GLY A 120 -37.21 -2.86 33.84
N LYS A 121 -37.50 -1.57 33.56
CA LYS A 121 -37.84 -0.47 34.50
C LYS A 121 -37.29 -0.41 35.96
N ALA A 122 -36.63 0.72 36.24
CA ALA A 122 -37.03 1.84 37.14
C ALA A 122 -36.56 1.95 38.63
N TYR A 123 -36.31 3.23 39.00
CA TYR A 123 -36.14 3.91 40.31
C TYR A 123 -34.80 3.71 41.05
N GLU A 124 -34.14 4.68 41.72
CA GLU A 124 -34.48 5.99 42.31
C GLU A 124 -33.14 6.77 42.54
N GLU A 125 -33.00 8.04 42.14
CA GLU A 125 -33.02 9.29 42.97
C GLU A 125 -31.67 9.85 43.49
N GLY A 126 -31.55 11.19 43.35
CA GLY A 126 -30.68 12.11 44.11
C GLY A 126 -29.48 12.66 43.34
N GLU A 127 -29.23 13.96 43.17
CA GLU A 127 -29.82 15.21 43.65
C GLU A 127 -29.40 16.36 42.71
N GLU A 128 -30.23 17.40 42.64
CA GLU A 128 -30.07 18.65 41.93
C GLU A 128 -28.92 19.53 42.44
N SER A 129 -28.36 20.37 41.57
CA SER A 129 -28.35 21.82 41.84
C SER A 129 -28.28 22.64 40.55
N VAL A 130 -29.31 23.47 40.37
CA VAL A 130 -29.42 24.56 39.39
C VAL A 130 -29.32 25.88 40.13
N ARG A 131 -28.60 26.85 39.54
CA ARG A 131 -28.76 28.33 39.53
C ARG A 131 -27.36 28.93 39.35
N GLU A 132 -27.13 29.95 38.52
CA GLU A 132 -27.90 31.18 38.39
C GLU A 132 -27.56 31.90 37.07
N VAL A 133 -28.59 32.44 36.42
CA VAL A 133 -28.50 33.40 35.30
C VAL A 133 -28.55 34.80 35.90
N VAL A 134 -27.60 35.68 35.55
CA VAL A 134 -27.76 37.12 35.72
C VAL A 134 -27.34 37.85 34.43
N SER A 135 -28.18 38.82 34.12
CA SER A 135 -28.40 39.65 32.93
C SER A 135 -27.40 40.77 32.64
N GLY A 136 -27.28 41.15 31.36
CA GLY A 136 -27.72 42.48 30.88
C GLY A 136 -26.77 43.69 30.96
N GLU A 137 -26.21 44.04 29.79
CA GLU A 137 -26.16 45.37 29.14
C GLU A 137 -25.39 46.61 29.70
N GLN A 138 -24.58 47.16 28.77
CA GLN A 138 -24.27 48.56 28.44
C GLN A 138 -23.19 49.36 29.21
N LEU A 139 -22.15 49.77 28.47
CA LEU A 139 -21.93 51.18 28.06
C LEU A 139 -20.94 51.29 26.88
N TYR A 140 -21.26 52.18 25.94
CA TYR A 140 -20.63 52.45 24.64
C TYR A 140 -19.97 53.85 24.64
N LYS A 141 -18.99 54.03 23.72
CA LYS A 141 -18.39 55.26 23.14
C LYS A 141 -17.29 55.97 23.98
N GLU A 142 -16.13 56.37 23.42
CA GLU A 142 -15.94 57.11 22.15
C GLU A 142 -14.47 57.06 21.60
N HIS A 143 -14.34 56.78 20.28
CA HIS A 143 -13.39 57.14 19.19
C HIS A 143 -11.84 57.10 19.25
N GLY A 144 -11.24 56.48 18.21
CA GLY A 144 -10.02 56.96 17.52
C GLY A 144 -9.18 55.95 16.70
N GLU A 145 -9.48 55.81 15.40
CA GLU A 145 -8.63 55.39 14.25
C GLU A 145 -8.37 53.89 13.93
N GLU A 146 -8.85 53.51 12.72
CA GLU A 146 -8.65 52.26 11.97
C GLU A 146 -7.48 52.42 10.96
N GLU A 147 -6.64 51.39 10.82
CA GLU A 147 -6.00 51.03 9.55
C GLU A 147 -6.05 49.50 9.37
N ALA A 148 -6.51 49.07 8.20
CA ALA A 148 -6.72 47.68 7.77
C ALA A 148 -5.42 47.01 7.29
N PRO A 149 -5.25 45.66 7.39
CA PRO A 149 -4.23 44.96 6.63
C PRO A 149 -4.73 44.57 5.23
N GLU A 150 -3.82 44.76 4.29
CA GLU A 150 -3.98 44.77 2.83
C GLU A 150 -4.45 43.45 2.20
N THR A 151 -5.27 43.64 1.17
CA THR A 151 -5.70 42.69 0.15
C THR A 151 -4.50 42.16 -0.66
N ILE A 152 -4.34 40.84 -0.78
CA ILE A 152 -3.54 40.23 -1.86
C ILE A 152 -4.51 39.66 -2.89
N SER A 153 -4.58 40.32 -4.04
CA SER A 153 -5.33 39.88 -5.23
C SER A 153 -4.60 38.71 -5.92
N ILE A 154 -5.32 37.64 -6.22
CA ILE A 154 -4.86 36.58 -7.13
C ILE A 154 -5.33 36.97 -8.53
N GLU A 155 -4.41 37.40 -9.39
CA GLU A 155 -4.60 37.32 -10.84
C GLU A 155 -3.52 36.45 -11.46
N GLN A 156 -3.95 35.68 -12.47
CA GLN A 156 -3.17 34.89 -13.43
C GLN A 156 -2.83 33.44 -13.05
N PHE A 157 -3.76 32.51 -13.35
CA PHE A 157 -3.63 31.65 -14.54
C PHE A 157 -5.04 31.21 -14.97
N GLY A 158 -5.43 31.60 -16.19
CA GLY A 158 -6.75 31.32 -16.75
C GLY A 158 -6.87 29.91 -17.31
N ILE A 159 -7.80 29.14 -16.75
CA ILE A 159 -8.78 28.31 -17.47
C ILE A 159 -10.10 28.48 -16.71
N ALA A 160 -11.19 28.71 -17.45
CA ALA A 160 -12.39 29.45 -17.07
C ALA A 160 -13.15 28.96 -15.82
N GLY A 161 -13.54 29.90 -14.96
CA GLY A 161 -14.40 29.69 -13.79
C GLY A 161 -15.91 29.57 -14.11
N GLU A 162 -16.35 30.02 -15.28
CA GLU A 162 -17.78 29.99 -15.64
C GLU A 162 -18.29 28.55 -15.87
N GLU A 163 -17.47 27.63 -16.39
CA GLU A 163 -17.88 26.23 -16.62
C GLU A 163 -18.03 25.42 -15.31
N ARG A 164 -17.37 25.84 -14.22
CA ARG A 164 -17.43 25.16 -12.91
C ARG A 164 -18.66 25.57 -12.10
N GLU A 165 -19.08 26.83 -12.19
CA GLU A 165 -20.32 27.31 -11.55
C GLU A 165 -21.56 26.78 -12.26
N GLU A 166 -21.54 26.67 -13.58
CA GLU A 166 -22.67 26.13 -14.35
C GLU A 166 -22.85 24.62 -14.10
N GLY A 167 -21.75 23.87 -14.00
CA GLY A 167 -21.78 22.45 -13.62
C GLY A 167 -22.29 22.20 -12.19
N ILE A 168 -22.00 23.10 -11.24
CA ILE A 168 -22.51 23.02 -9.86
C ILE A 168 -23.99 23.41 -9.81
N ARG A 169 -24.42 24.43 -10.57
CA ARG A 169 -25.84 24.80 -10.70
C ARG A 169 -26.67 23.68 -11.32
N GLU A 170 -26.17 22.99 -12.34
CA GLU A 170 -26.87 21.84 -12.94
C GLU A 170 -26.97 20.64 -11.99
N ALA A 171 -25.96 20.41 -11.15
CA ALA A 171 -25.99 19.33 -10.16
C ALA A 171 -26.98 19.62 -9.03
N VAL A 172 -27.00 20.85 -8.52
CA VAL A 172 -27.90 21.28 -7.44
C VAL A 172 -29.36 21.38 -7.93
N ALA A 173 -29.60 21.85 -9.17
CA ALA A 173 -30.93 21.88 -9.78
C ALA A 173 -31.52 20.48 -10.06
N ARG A 174 -30.67 19.44 -10.20
CA ARG A 174 -31.14 18.04 -10.34
C ARG A 174 -31.60 17.43 -9.02
N GLU A 175 -31.07 17.88 -7.89
CA GLU A 175 -31.45 17.38 -6.57
C GLU A 175 -32.68 18.10 -5.98
N GLN A 176 -32.94 19.36 -6.36
CA GLN A 176 -34.13 20.11 -5.90
C GLN A 176 -34.79 20.93 -7.03
N PRO A 177 -35.81 20.37 -7.72
CA PRO A 177 -36.39 21.01 -8.91
C PRO A 177 -37.22 22.30 -8.64
N ASN A 178 -37.54 22.63 -7.39
CA ASN A 178 -38.52 23.66 -7.03
C ASN A 178 -38.10 24.60 -5.87
N GLY A 179 -36.81 24.71 -5.54
CA GLY A 179 -36.31 25.69 -4.54
C GLY A 179 -35.82 26.98 -5.19
N GLU A 180 -36.24 28.14 -4.67
CA GLU A 180 -35.59 29.44 -4.98
C GLU A 180 -34.27 29.54 -4.18
N TYR A 181 -33.20 30.00 -4.83
CA TYR A 181 -31.86 30.12 -4.22
C TYR A 181 -31.56 31.58 -3.85
N GLU A 182 -30.98 31.78 -2.66
CA GLU A 182 -30.29 33.02 -2.27
C GLU A 182 -28.79 32.88 -2.64
N GLU A 183 -28.25 33.85 -3.37
CA GLU A 183 -26.88 33.84 -3.95
C GLU A 183 -25.74 33.70 -2.92
N GLU A 184 -26.03 33.97 -1.64
CA GLU A 184 -25.07 33.89 -0.52
C GLU A 184 -24.69 32.45 -0.12
N GLU A 185 -25.56 31.45 -0.30
CA GLU A 185 -25.27 30.07 0.14
C GLU A 185 -24.27 29.35 -0.79
N VAL A 186 -24.26 29.69 -2.08
CA VAL A 186 -23.34 29.13 -3.08
C VAL A 186 -21.91 29.62 -2.85
N GLN A 187 -21.72 30.88 -2.44
CA GLN A 187 -20.40 31.43 -2.10
C GLN A 187 -19.84 30.86 -0.77
N LYS A 188 -20.71 30.46 0.16
CA LYS A 188 -20.32 29.86 1.44
C LYS A 188 -19.84 28.41 1.28
N ALA A 189 -20.45 27.64 0.38
CA ALA A 189 -20.00 26.29 0.04
C ALA A 189 -18.63 26.28 -0.67
N ALA A 190 -18.33 27.30 -1.48
CA ALA A 190 -17.03 27.44 -2.15
C ALA A 190 -15.88 27.83 -1.19
N SER A 191 -16.18 28.30 0.03
CA SER A 191 -15.21 28.91 0.95
C SER A 191 -14.93 28.11 2.22
N ASN A 192 -15.61 26.99 2.48
CA ASN A 192 -15.43 26.24 3.72
C ASN A 192 -14.19 25.31 3.68
N ARG A 193 -13.08 25.82 4.23
CA ARG A 193 -12.02 25.01 4.85
C ARG A 193 -12.61 24.20 5.99
N VAL A 194 -12.62 22.87 5.88
CA VAL A 194 -12.93 21.99 7.00
C VAL A 194 -11.70 21.95 7.92
N SER A 195 -11.81 22.51 9.12
CA SER A 195 -10.87 22.28 10.22
C SER A 195 -11.58 21.42 11.24
N VAL A 196 -11.09 20.19 11.44
CA VAL A 196 -11.60 19.27 12.46
C VAL A 196 -10.68 19.35 13.66
N THR A 197 -11.19 19.73 14.82
CA THR A 197 -10.46 19.65 16.09
C THR A 197 -10.88 18.36 16.79
N PHE A 198 -9.94 17.45 17.05
CA PHE A 198 -10.20 16.16 17.69
C PHE A 198 -10.20 16.29 19.22
N LYS A 199 -11.18 15.66 19.89
CA LYS A 199 -11.13 15.36 21.33
C LYS A 199 -10.37 14.04 21.52
N GLU A 200 -9.49 13.97 22.53
CA GLU A 200 -8.47 12.94 22.68
C GLU A 200 -8.95 11.50 22.96
N ASP A 201 -10.25 11.20 23.09
CA ASP A 201 -10.70 9.91 23.64
C ASP A 201 -11.81 9.14 22.88
N GLU A 202 -12.19 9.53 21.64
CA GLU A 202 -13.21 8.79 20.86
C GLU A 202 -12.65 8.14 19.58
N GLU A 203 -12.35 6.85 19.73
CA GLU A 203 -12.56 5.68 18.85
C GLU A 203 -11.95 5.57 17.42
N LEU A 204 -11.36 4.39 17.19
CA LEU A 204 -10.71 3.83 16.00
C LEU A 204 -11.60 3.71 14.73
N GLU A 205 -12.81 4.24 14.72
CA GLU A 205 -13.83 3.97 13.70
C GLU A 205 -13.55 4.67 12.35
N TYR A 206 -12.71 5.70 12.32
CA TYR A 206 -12.39 6.50 11.11
C TYR A 206 -11.07 6.15 10.41
N LEU A 207 -10.29 5.19 10.93
CA LEU A 207 -9.00 4.80 10.35
C LEU A 207 -9.03 4.31 8.88
N PRO A 208 -10.06 3.57 8.39
CA PRO A 208 -10.03 3.01 7.04
C PRO A 208 -9.93 4.07 5.93
N TYR A 209 -10.48 5.27 6.15
CA TYR A 209 -10.54 6.33 5.15
C TYR A 209 -9.22 7.10 4.97
N LEU A 210 -8.28 6.95 5.90
CA LEU A 210 -6.98 7.64 5.88
C LEU A 210 -5.82 6.71 5.47
N MET A 211 -6.14 5.48 5.05
CA MET A 211 -5.15 4.47 4.65
C MET A 211 -5.26 4.19 3.15
N ASN A 212 -4.12 4.09 2.47
CA ASN A 212 -4.10 3.78 1.05
C ASN A 212 -4.42 2.30 0.79
N TRP A 213 -4.83 1.98 -0.44
CA TRP A 213 -5.26 0.62 -0.81
C TRP A 213 -4.17 -0.45 -0.62
N GLY A 214 -2.89 -0.07 -0.65
CA GLY A 214 -1.76 -0.98 -0.49
C GLY A 214 -1.73 -1.65 0.89
N PHE A 215 -2.29 -1.02 1.92
CA PHE A 215 -2.41 -1.62 3.26
C PHE A 215 -3.24 -2.91 3.24
N ASN A 216 -4.43 -2.87 2.64
CA ASN A 216 -5.31 -4.03 2.55
C ASN A 216 -4.81 -5.02 1.51
N ALA A 217 -4.38 -4.53 0.35
CA ALA A 217 -3.89 -5.36 -0.75
C ALA A 217 -2.72 -6.26 -0.36
N LEU A 218 -1.85 -5.82 0.57
CA LEU A 218 -0.68 -6.57 1.03
C LEU A 218 -0.77 -7.00 2.51
N ASN A 219 -1.97 -7.01 3.09
CA ASN A 219 -2.25 -7.45 4.46
C ASN A 219 -1.38 -6.78 5.54
N ILE A 220 -1.02 -5.51 5.38
CA ILE A 220 -0.15 -4.79 6.31
C ILE A 220 -0.77 -4.71 7.70
N ILE A 221 -2.06 -4.36 7.79
CA ILE A 221 -2.73 -4.17 9.08
C ILE A 221 -2.92 -5.50 9.80
N ASP A 222 -3.66 -6.43 9.19
CA ASP A 222 -4.06 -7.65 9.89
C ASP A 222 -2.87 -8.58 10.15
N LYS A 223 -1.98 -8.76 9.18
CA LYS A 223 -0.85 -9.69 9.34
C LYS A 223 0.32 -9.03 10.05
N LEU A 224 0.81 -7.90 9.57
CA LEU A 224 2.06 -7.34 10.11
C LEU A 224 1.84 -6.53 11.38
N TRP A 225 0.86 -5.62 11.40
CA TRP A 225 0.63 -4.78 12.59
C TRP A 225 -0.08 -5.53 13.70
N ASN A 226 -1.19 -6.20 13.42
CA ASN A 226 -2.03 -6.80 14.45
C ASN A 226 -1.49 -8.14 14.93
N ASN A 227 -1.16 -9.07 14.01
CA ASN A 227 -0.72 -10.41 14.40
C ASN A 227 0.75 -10.48 14.80
N GLU A 228 1.63 -9.81 14.04
CA GLU A 228 3.08 -9.88 14.26
C GLU A 228 3.62 -8.72 15.12
N ASN A 229 2.78 -7.72 15.38
CA ASN A 229 3.15 -6.51 16.13
C ASN A 229 4.42 -5.85 15.56
N LEU A 230 4.46 -5.70 14.24
CA LEU A 230 5.52 -5.01 13.50
C LEU A 230 4.99 -3.64 13.08
N THR A 231 5.66 -2.58 13.50
CA THR A 231 5.26 -1.19 13.21
C THR A 231 6.42 -0.30 12.77
N GLY A 232 7.60 -0.89 12.56
CA GLY A 232 8.86 -0.18 12.28
C GLY A 232 9.56 0.30 13.56
N GLU A 233 9.21 -0.28 14.71
CA GLU A 233 9.77 0.13 15.98
C GLU A 233 11.29 -0.11 16.01
N SER A 234 12.05 0.88 16.46
CA SER A 234 13.52 0.85 16.47
C SER A 234 14.17 0.72 15.09
N VAL A 235 13.44 1.00 14.01
CA VAL A 235 14.00 1.09 12.65
C VAL A 235 14.17 2.55 12.26
N ASN A 236 15.37 2.89 11.80
CA ASN A 236 15.78 4.23 11.42
C ASN A 236 15.93 4.31 9.90
N ILE A 237 15.25 5.28 9.28
CA ILE A 237 15.16 5.40 7.82
C ILE A 237 15.71 6.78 7.41
N ALA A 238 16.72 6.80 6.55
CA ALA A 238 17.13 8.01 5.87
C ALA A 238 16.29 8.24 4.62
N ILE A 239 15.82 9.48 4.42
CA ILE A 239 15.13 9.92 3.20
C ILE A 239 15.97 11.02 2.56
N LEU A 240 16.52 10.76 1.37
CA LEU A 240 17.35 11.70 0.62
C LEU A 240 16.56 12.27 -0.57
N GLY A 241 15.88 13.40 -0.38
CA GLY A 241 14.91 13.94 -1.34
C GLY A 241 14.81 15.47 -1.32
N THR A 242 13.60 16.00 -1.46
CA THR A 242 13.35 17.45 -1.59
C THR A 242 13.29 18.22 -0.26
N GLY A 243 13.39 17.50 0.86
CA GLY A 243 13.30 18.06 2.21
C GLY A 243 12.18 17.43 3.02
N ILE A 244 11.75 18.11 4.08
CA ILE A 244 10.56 17.74 4.84
C ILE A 244 9.86 18.97 5.44
N ASN A 245 8.53 18.95 5.54
CA ASN A 245 7.81 19.82 6.46
C ASN A 245 8.02 19.32 7.92
N ARG A 246 9.00 19.91 8.61
CA ARG A 246 9.32 19.58 10.02
C ARG A 246 8.16 19.82 10.99
N GLY A 247 7.26 20.75 10.66
CA GLY A 247 6.10 21.10 11.47
C GLY A 247 4.89 20.19 11.25
N HIS A 248 4.93 19.29 10.25
CA HIS A 248 3.77 18.47 9.92
C HIS A 248 3.38 17.57 11.12
N PRO A 249 2.13 17.61 11.63
CA PRO A 249 1.76 16.92 12.86
C PRO A 249 1.97 15.41 12.82
N ALA A 250 1.74 14.78 11.67
CA ALA A 250 1.98 13.35 11.45
C ALA A 250 3.47 12.94 11.39
N LEU A 251 4.42 13.87 11.22
CA LEU A 251 5.84 13.58 10.96
C LEU A 251 6.81 14.15 11.98
N SER A 252 6.49 15.31 12.58
CA SER A 252 7.37 16.07 13.48
C SER A 252 8.03 15.21 14.57
N SER A 253 7.27 14.28 15.17
CA SER A 253 7.79 13.39 16.22
C SER A 253 8.69 12.24 15.72
N ALA A 254 8.66 11.94 14.42
CA ALA A 254 9.47 10.90 13.79
C ALA A 254 10.86 11.40 13.38
N ILE A 255 11.03 12.71 13.18
CA ILE A 255 12.27 13.30 12.68
C ILE A 255 13.34 13.30 13.77
N ARG A 256 14.52 12.73 13.46
CA ARG A 256 15.67 12.66 14.38
C ARG A 256 16.83 13.56 13.96
N ALA A 257 17.11 13.66 12.67
CA ALA A 257 18.11 14.57 12.14
C ALA A 257 17.70 15.07 10.76
N CYS A 258 18.19 16.25 10.42
CA CYS A 258 17.98 16.90 9.14
C CYS A 258 19.32 17.47 8.66
N ARG A 259 19.56 17.45 7.34
CA ARG A 259 20.66 18.18 6.73
C ARG A 259 20.33 18.58 5.30
N ASN A 260 20.70 19.80 4.94
CA ASN A 260 20.59 20.32 3.58
C ASN A 260 21.92 20.20 2.82
N PHE A 261 21.87 19.59 1.64
CA PHE A 261 22.97 19.43 0.70
C PHE A 261 22.82 20.35 -0.52
N CYS A 262 21.68 21.01 -0.68
CA CYS A 262 21.53 22.12 -1.61
C CYS A 262 22.40 23.31 -1.20
N ASP A 263 22.35 24.33 -2.04
CA ASP A 263 23.04 25.58 -1.80
C ASP A 263 22.31 26.33 -0.66
N GLY A 264 23.04 27.16 0.09
CA GLY A 264 22.48 27.90 1.22
C GLY A 264 22.67 27.23 2.59
N ASP A 265 21.72 27.48 3.49
CA ASP A 265 21.79 27.07 4.90
C ASP A 265 21.69 25.54 5.03
N LYS A 266 22.65 24.95 5.77
CA LYS A 266 22.74 23.51 6.00
C LYS A 266 21.65 22.95 6.90
N ASP A 267 20.96 23.82 7.64
CA ASP A 267 19.83 23.44 8.51
C ASP A 267 18.45 23.67 7.84
N ASP A 268 18.42 24.34 6.68
CA ASP A 268 17.17 24.58 5.95
C ASP A 268 16.76 23.38 5.10
N VAL A 269 15.92 22.53 5.68
CA VAL A 269 15.35 21.35 5.00
C VAL A 269 13.90 21.54 4.60
N ARG A 270 13.42 22.79 4.46
CA ARG A 270 12.05 23.04 4.01
C ARG A 270 11.81 22.38 2.66
N ASP A 271 10.68 21.67 2.58
CA ASP A 271 10.25 20.97 1.39
C ASP A 271 9.32 21.87 0.57
N GLU A 272 9.89 22.57 -0.39
CA GLU A 272 9.15 23.48 -1.26
C GLU A 272 8.45 22.74 -2.41
N ASP A 273 8.97 21.57 -2.79
CA ASP A 273 8.39 20.68 -3.81
C ASP A 273 7.29 19.76 -3.24
N GLY A 274 7.56 19.18 -2.08
CA GLY A 274 6.63 18.33 -1.35
C GLY A 274 6.80 16.83 -1.53
N LEU A 275 7.63 16.36 -2.47
CA LEU A 275 7.87 14.93 -2.67
C LEU A 275 8.44 14.25 -1.41
N GLY A 276 9.42 14.87 -0.75
CA GLY A 276 10.05 14.32 0.46
C GLY A 276 9.06 14.15 1.61
N THR A 277 8.21 15.16 1.85
CA THR A 277 7.14 15.14 2.86
C THR A 277 6.11 14.06 2.54
N LYS A 278 5.66 13.98 1.28
CA LYS A 278 4.72 12.95 0.82
C LYS A 278 5.28 11.54 0.98
N CYS A 279 6.54 11.31 0.65
CA CYS A 279 7.16 10.00 0.87
C CYS A 279 7.35 9.69 2.35
N ALA A 280 7.74 10.66 3.17
CA ALA A 280 7.86 10.50 4.62
C ALA A 280 6.52 10.13 5.27
N GLY A 281 5.42 10.74 4.84
CA GLY A 281 4.06 10.39 5.25
C GLY A 281 3.70 8.94 4.95
N LEU A 282 4.02 8.49 3.74
CA LEU A 282 3.73 7.12 3.31
C LEU A 282 4.57 6.08 4.07
N ILE A 283 5.82 6.42 4.41
CA ILE A 283 6.72 5.54 5.15
C ILE A 283 6.36 5.50 6.63
N ALA A 284 6.30 6.65 7.31
CA ALA A 284 6.28 6.73 8.77
C ALA A 284 5.31 7.79 9.32
N GLY A 285 4.23 8.11 8.60
CA GLY A 285 3.15 8.94 9.14
C GLY A 285 2.57 8.33 10.42
N ARG A 286 2.45 9.12 11.48
CA ARG A 286 2.02 8.67 12.82
C ARG A 286 0.55 8.88 13.13
N GLY A 287 -0.26 9.23 12.13
CA GLY A 287 -1.70 9.04 12.22
C GLY A 287 -2.44 9.83 13.29
N LYS A 288 -1.97 11.04 13.60
CA LYS A 288 -2.65 12.02 14.46
C LYS A 288 -3.91 12.61 13.79
N GLY A 289 -4.84 11.75 13.36
CA GLY A 289 -6.05 12.12 12.62
C GLY A 289 -5.81 12.52 11.15
N ILE A 290 -4.61 12.31 10.61
CA ILE A 290 -4.21 12.77 9.27
C ILE A 290 -3.87 11.60 8.34
N VAL A 291 -2.70 10.97 8.50
CA VAL A 291 -2.25 9.85 7.65
C VAL A 291 -1.38 8.91 8.49
N TYR A 292 -1.61 7.62 8.35
CA TYR A 292 -0.71 6.57 8.82
C TYR A 292 0.21 6.11 7.67
N GLY A 293 1.51 6.06 7.94
CA GLY A 293 2.48 5.40 7.07
C GLY A 293 2.54 3.91 7.34
N ILE A 294 3.24 3.16 6.47
CA ILE A 294 3.36 1.70 6.57
C ILE A 294 4.14 1.26 7.82
N ALA A 295 5.13 2.03 8.24
CA ALA A 295 5.99 1.79 9.40
C ALA A 295 5.94 3.01 10.36
N PRO A 296 4.80 3.25 11.03
CA PRO A 296 4.53 4.48 11.76
C PRO A 296 5.47 4.72 12.96
N LYS A 297 6.07 3.67 13.53
CA LYS A 297 7.00 3.80 14.66
C LYS A 297 8.46 3.97 14.25
N SER A 298 8.77 3.94 12.95
CA SER A 298 10.12 4.26 12.45
C SER A 298 10.51 5.71 12.76
N PHE A 299 11.82 5.96 12.81
CA PHE A 299 12.38 7.30 12.91
C PHE A 299 13.03 7.73 11.59
N LEU A 300 13.01 9.02 11.31
CA LEU A 300 13.41 9.60 10.02
C LEU A 300 14.66 10.48 10.14
N PHE A 301 15.58 10.29 9.20
CA PHE A 301 16.77 11.11 8.99
C PHE A 301 16.67 11.76 7.61
N ILE A 302 16.54 13.09 7.55
CA ILE A 302 16.17 13.78 6.33
C ILE A 302 17.38 14.46 5.70
N GLY A 303 17.75 14.03 4.50
CA GLY A 303 18.69 14.74 3.64
C GLY A 303 17.95 15.48 2.53
N LYS A 304 17.98 16.82 2.55
CA LYS A 304 17.52 17.62 1.42
C LYS A 304 18.62 17.69 0.38
N ILE A 305 18.40 17.18 -0.82
CA ILE A 305 19.42 17.06 -1.88
C ILE A 305 19.00 17.73 -3.19
N MET A 306 17.78 18.28 -3.22
CA MET A 306 17.20 18.95 -4.37
C MET A 306 16.17 19.98 -3.89
N ASP A 307 16.16 21.20 -4.46
CA ASP A 307 15.15 22.22 -4.13
C ASP A 307 13.86 22.06 -4.96
N SER A 308 14.01 21.65 -6.22
CA SER A 308 12.90 21.41 -7.15
C SER A 308 13.22 20.22 -8.04
N LEU A 309 12.20 19.51 -8.55
CA LEU A 309 12.38 18.43 -9.53
C LEU A 309 13.39 18.83 -10.63
N PHE A 310 14.28 17.89 -10.96
CA PHE A 310 15.37 18.03 -11.95
C PHE A 310 16.64 18.79 -11.52
N ASP A 311 16.77 19.24 -10.27
CA ASP A 311 17.99 19.91 -9.76
C ASP A 311 18.98 18.93 -9.05
N LEU A 312 18.81 17.62 -9.24
CA LEU A 312 19.72 16.65 -8.66
C LEU A 312 21.01 16.54 -9.48
N ASN A 313 22.15 16.57 -8.80
CA ASN A 313 23.45 16.22 -9.38
C ASN A 313 24.13 15.09 -8.59
N SER A 314 25.06 14.42 -9.27
CA SER A 314 25.85 13.29 -8.77
C SER A 314 26.59 13.59 -7.46
N ASN A 315 27.18 14.78 -7.32
CA ASN A 315 27.94 15.17 -6.13
C ASN A 315 27.03 15.31 -4.90
N ARG A 316 25.85 15.96 -5.05
CA ARG A 316 24.85 16.06 -3.97
C ARG A 316 24.35 14.67 -3.55
N LEU A 317 24.10 13.78 -4.52
CA LEU A 317 23.73 12.39 -4.21
C LEU A 317 24.86 11.67 -3.46
N LEU A 318 26.11 11.75 -3.92
CA LEU A 318 27.26 11.13 -3.25
C LEU A 318 27.48 11.65 -1.83
N ASP A 319 27.42 12.96 -1.62
CA ASP A 319 27.68 13.57 -0.32
C ASP A 319 26.56 13.28 0.69
N SER A 320 25.32 13.23 0.22
CA SER A 320 24.18 12.87 1.06
C SER A 320 24.17 11.39 1.43
N LEU A 321 24.53 10.48 0.51
CA LEU A 321 24.74 9.07 0.82
C LEU A 321 25.84 8.88 1.87
N LYS A 322 26.98 9.57 1.73
CA LYS A 322 28.07 9.54 2.72
C LYS A 322 27.65 10.03 4.11
N TRP A 323 26.81 11.06 4.18
CA TRP A 323 26.27 11.53 5.44
C TRP A 323 25.27 10.53 6.05
N ALA A 324 24.40 9.95 5.22
CA ALA A 324 23.40 9.00 5.66
C ALA A 324 24.03 7.76 6.31
N ILE A 325 25.10 7.20 5.73
CA ILE A 325 25.79 6.03 6.31
C ILE A 325 26.55 6.32 7.62
N GLN A 326 26.69 7.61 7.99
CA GLN A 326 27.23 8.01 9.29
C GLN A 326 26.13 8.13 10.35
N GLN A 327 24.86 8.06 9.95
CA GLN A 327 23.72 8.02 10.85
C GLN A 327 23.44 6.58 11.29
N PRO A 328 22.78 6.37 12.44
CA PRO A 328 22.39 5.04 12.89
C PRO A 328 21.13 4.57 12.14
N ILE A 329 21.21 4.43 10.82
CA ILE A 329 20.10 4.04 9.95
C ILE A 329 20.20 2.59 9.51
N ASP A 330 19.05 2.00 9.19
CA ASP A 330 18.92 0.62 8.71
C ASP A 330 18.45 0.61 7.24
N ILE A 331 17.70 1.63 6.86
CA ILE A 331 17.20 1.80 5.49
C ILE A 331 17.61 3.19 4.99
N LEU A 332 18.11 3.23 3.77
CA LEU A 332 18.34 4.45 3.01
C LEU A 332 17.37 4.45 1.84
N PHE A 333 16.50 5.44 1.79
CA PHE A 333 15.55 5.65 0.71
C PHE A 333 15.85 6.96 -0.04
N THR A 334 15.85 6.90 -1.37
CA THR A 334 15.88 8.09 -2.23
C THR A 334 14.65 8.09 -3.15
N PRO A 335 13.74 9.07 -3.07
CA PRO A 335 12.62 9.21 -4.00
C PRO A 335 13.03 9.75 -5.38
N VAL A 336 14.30 10.15 -5.55
CA VAL A 336 14.83 10.78 -6.75
C VAL A 336 15.89 9.91 -7.42
N ASP A 337 16.05 10.12 -8.73
CA ASP A 337 16.94 9.33 -9.57
C ASP A 337 17.70 10.20 -10.59
N LEU A 338 18.82 9.65 -11.07
CA LEU A 338 19.64 10.23 -12.15
C LEU A 338 19.60 9.30 -13.36
N ARG A 339 19.49 9.88 -14.57
CA ARG A 339 19.66 9.13 -15.81
C ARG A 339 21.08 8.59 -15.90
N GLU A 340 21.23 7.40 -16.47
CA GLU A 340 22.55 6.86 -16.76
C GLU A 340 23.43 7.82 -17.57
N SER A 341 22.84 8.51 -18.55
CA SER A 341 23.52 9.46 -19.43
C SER A 341 23.95 10.75 -18.73
N SER A 342 23.43 11.02 -17.53
CA SER A 342 23.82 12.16 -16.70
C SER A 342 25.02 11.89 -15.80
N LEU A 343 25.57 10.66 -15.83
CA LEU A 343 26.69 10.25 -14.98
C LEU A 343 27.93 9.93 -15.80
N LEU A 344 29.05 10.50 -15.38
CA LEU A 344 30.37 10.16 -15.87
C LEU A 344 30.80 8.77 -15.37
N PRO A 345 31.65 8.03 -16.10
CA PRO A 345 32.09 6.68 -15.70
C PRO A 345 32.67 6.61 -14.28
N GLU A 346 33.43 7.62 -13.86
CA GLU A 346 34.00 7.74 -12.53
C GLU A 346 32.93 7.94 -11.45
N GLU A 347 31.85 8.68 -11.74
CA GLU A 347 30.75 8.90 -10.82
C GLU A 347 29.95 7.62 -10.61
N LYS A 348 29.69 6.87 -11.69
CA LYS A 348 29.07 5.53 -11.62
C LYS A 348 29.90 4.60 -10.75
N LYS A 349 31.23 4.61 -10.91
CA LYS A 349 32.14 3.80 -10.10
C LYS A 349 32.11 4.21 -8.62
N MET A 350 32.15 5.50 -8.32
CA MET A 350 32.07 6.01 -6.95
C MET A 350 30.74 5.65 -6.28
N LEU A 351 29.62 5.80 -7.00
CA LEU A 351 28.31 5.38 -6.51
C LEU A 351 28.27 3.87 -6.26
N SER A 352 28.75 3.05 -7.20
CA SER A 352 28.80 1.59 -7.03
C SER A 352 29.58 1.17 -5.80
N GLN A 353 30.76 1.77 -5.56
CA GLN A 353 31.57 1.49 -4.37
C GLN A 353 30.87 1.90 -3.08
N LEU A 354 30.19 3.04 -3.10
CA LEU A 354 29.45 3.55 -1.94
C LEU A 354 28.22 2.69 -1.62
N VAL A 355 27.50 2.20 -2.64
CA VAL A 355 26.35 1.29 -2.46
C VAL A 355 26.81 -0.08 -1.94
N GLU A 356 27.95 -0.57 -2.39
CA GLU A 356 28.57 -1.76 -1.79
C GLU A 356 28.94 -1.54 -0.32
N GLU A 357 29.50 -0.37 0.03
CA GLU A 357 29.76 0.00 1.44
C GLU A 357 28.48 0.09 2.28
N ILE A 358 27.41 0.69 1.74
CA ILE A 358 26.07 0.75 2.37
C ILE A 358 25.59 -0.67 2.70
N SER A 359 25.63 -1.57 1.72
CA SER A 359 25.24 -2.98 1.89
C SER A 359 26.09 -3.71 2.94
N ASN A 360 27.41 -3.52 2.91
CA ASN A 360 28.34 -4.13 3.87
C ASN A 360 28.14 -3.63 5.32
N ARG A 361 27.53 -2.45 5.49
CA ARG A 361 27.13 -1.90 6.80
C ARG A 361 25.80 -2.44 7.30
N GLY A 362 25.11 -3.29 6.53
CA GLY A 362 23.80 -3.80 6.91
C GLY A 362 22.65 -2.83 6.56
N ILE A 363 22.88 -1.86 5.68
CA ILE A 363 21.88 -0.85 5.31
C ILE A 363 21.27 -1.22 3.95
N ILE A 364 19.94 -1.23 3.87
CA ILE A 364 19.23 -1.47 2.60
C ILE A 364 19.05 -0.14 1.87
N LEU A 365 19.61 -0.01 0.67
CA LEU A 365 19.32 1.11 -0.23
C LEU A 365 18.09 0.78 -1.09
N ILE A 366 17.09 1.66 -1.10
CA ILE A 366 15.86 1.52 -1.88
C ILE A 366 15.68 2.74 -2.77
N ALA A 367 15.47 2.52 -4.07
CA ALA A 367 15.33 3.60 -5.04
C ALA A 367 14.33 3.25 -6.17
N PRO A 368 13.63 4.25 -6.72
CA PRO A 368 12.70 4.03 -7.82
C PRO A 368 13.43 3.81 -9.14
N VAL A 369 12.83 3.02 -10.03
CA VAL A 369 13.31 2.90 -11.42
C VAL A 369 12.98 4.12 -12.30
N GLY A 370 12.27 5.11 -11.75
CA GLY A 370 11.88 6.37 -12.39
C GLY A 370 10.51 6.33 -13.08
N ASN A 371 10.04 7.51 -13.53
CA ASN A 371 8.65 7.76 -13.94
C ASN A 371 8.48 8.38 -15.34
N SER A 372 9.40 8.09 -16.26
CA SER A 372 9.37 8.62 -17.63
C SER A 372 9.03 7.55 -18.66
N ALA A 373 7.91 6.84 -18.51
CA ALA A 373 7.53 5.71 -19.38
C ALA A 373 7.78 5.99 -20.88
N ILE A 374 8.91 5.49 -21.36
CA ILE A 374 9.33 5.49 -22.75
C ILE A 374 9.18 4.06 -23.31
N SER A 375 9.15 3.95 -24.63
CA SER A 375 9.04 2.65 -25.31
C SER A 375 10.27 1.76 -25.14
N GLN A 376 11.42 2.31 -24.73
CA GLN A 376 12.66 1.58 -24.50
C GLN A 376 13.01 1.52 -23.00
N PRO A 377 13.63 0.44 -22.52
CA PRO A 377 14.15 0.39 -21.16
C PRO A 377 15.23 1.45 -20.95
N GLU A 378 15.30 2.02 -19.75
CA GLU A 378 16.32 2.98 -19.35
C GLU A 378 16.75 2.71 -17.91
N GLU A 379 18.06 2.80 -17.66
CA GLU A 379 18.64 2.63 -16.33
C GLU A 379 18.70 3.95 -15.58
N ARG A 380 18.23 3.92 -14.33
CA ARG A 380 18.23 5.05 -13.41
C ARG A 380 19.08 4.74 -12.19
N PHE A 381 19.86 5.72 -11.74
CA PHE A 381 20.76 5.57 -10.61
C PHE A 381 20.19 6.29 -9.38
N PRO A 382 20.27 5.69 -8.18
CA PRO A 382 21.04 4.48 -7.85
C PRO A 382 20.33 3.15 -8.08
N ALA A 383 19.08 3.12 -8.56
CA ALA A 383 18.30 1.88 -8.74
C ALA A 383 19.00 0.81 -9.60
N ALA A 384 19.80 1.21 -10.59
CA ALA A 384 20.54 0.31 -11.46
C ALA A 384 21.82 -0.27 -10.83
N LEU A 385 22.17 0.13 -9.60
CA LEU A 385 23.38 -0.35 -8.93
C LEU A 385 23.12 -1.68 -8.22
N PRO A 386 24.11 -2.60 -8.22
CA PRO A 386 24.06 -3.78 -7.37
C PRO A 386 23.86 -3.40 -5.90
N TYR A 387 23.12 -4.22 -5.18
CA TYR A 387 22.74 -3.99 -3.77
C TYR A 387 21.77 -2.84 -3.49
N CYS A 388 21.31 -2.12 -4.52
CA CYS A 388 20.11 -1.30 -4.42
C CYS A 388 18.89 -2.19 -4.68
N LEU A 389 17.86 -2.09 -3.84
CA LEU A 389 16.53 -2.60 -4.16
C LEU A 389 15.86 -1.62 -5.12
N SER A 390 15.74 -2.01 -6.38
CA SER A 390 15.12 -1.18 -7.41
C SER A 390 13.61 -1.45 -7.49
N VAL A 391 12.82 -0.38 -7.39
CA VAL A 391 11.37 -0.51 -7.24
C VAL A 391 10.63 0.21 -8.36
N GLY A 392 9.79 -0.53 -9.07
CA GLY A 392 8.79 0.00 -10.01
C GLY A 392 7.42 0.13 -9.35
N ALA A 393 6.53 0.88 -10.00
CA ALA A 393 5.16 1.03 -9.52
C ALA A 393 4.21 0.03 -10.16
N CYS A 394 3.28 -0.51 -9.35
CA CYS A 394 2.08 -1.18 -9.82
C CYS A 394 0.81 -0.41 -9.46
N GLY A 395 -0.24 -0.65 -10.25
CA GLY A 395 -1.60 -0.22 -9.94
C GLY A 395 -2.32 -1.22 -9.04
N ARG A 396 -3.62 -0.97 -8.81
CA ARG A 396 -4.49 -1.86 -8.01
C ARG A 396 -4.68 -3.25 -8.62
N ASP A 397 -4.39 -3.40 -9.90
CA ASP A 397 -4.41 -4.67 -10.65
C ASP A 397 -3.09 -5.46 -10.50
N PHE A 398 -2.13 -4.94 -9.72
CA PHE A 398 -0.77 -5.47 -9.56
C PHE A 398 0.05 -5.51 -10.86
N LEU A 399 -0.43 -4.88 -11.93
CA LEU A 399 0.32 -4.72 -13.18
C LEU A 399 1.16 -3.45 -13.13
N ARG A 400 2.20 -3.40 -13.97
CA ARG A 400 3.08 -2.23 -14.07
C ARG A 400 2.25 -0.97 -14.31
N TYR A 401 2.40 0.01 -13.42
CA TYR A 401 1.78 1.31 -13.56
C TYR A 401 2.31 2.03 -14.79
N ARG A 402 1.42 2.70 -15.53
CA ARG A 402 1.71 3.24 -16.87
C ARG A 402 2.92 4.18 -16.93
N THR A 403 3.24 4.89 -15.85
CA THR A 403 4.39 5.82 -15.80
C THR A 403 5.68 5.17 -15.33
N SER A 404 5.62 3.97 -14.73
CA SER A 404 6.80 3.25 -14.25
C SER A 404 7.70 2.88 -15.43
N LEU A 405 8.98 3.25 -15.32
CA LEU A 405 9.98 2.88 -16.31
C LEU A 405 10.19 1.37 -16.36
N ARG A 406 10.58 0.91 -17.55
CA ARG A 406 11.15 -0.42 -17.75
C ARG A 406 12.65 -0.34 -17.51
N SER A 407 13.21 -1.31 -16.80
CA SER A 407 14.64 -1.36 -16.49
C SER A 407 15.12 -2.81 -16.46
N GLN A 408 16.33 -3.04 -16.93
CA GLN A 408 17.01 -4.33 -16.82
C GLN A 408 17.50 -4.61 -15.40
N SER A 409 17.50 -3.59 -14.55
CA SER A 409 17.89 -3.68 -13.15
C SER A 409 16.69 -3.76 -12.20
N LEU A 410 15.45 -3.76 -12.72
CA LEU A 410 14.22 -3.78 -11.92
C LEU A 410 14.13 -5.06 -11.07
N ASP A 411 14.01 -4.91 -9.75
CA ASP A 411 13.88 -6.02 -8.81
C ASP A 411 12.42 -6.34 -8.58
N ILE A 412 11.62 -5.38 -8.16
CA ILE A 412 10.23 -5.61 -7.77
C ILE A 412 9.33 -4.44 -8.13
N LEU A 413 8.03 -4.70 -8.20
CA LEU A 413 6.99 -3.69 -8.13
C LEU A 413 6.50 -3.50 -6.69
N ALA A 414 5.94 -2.33 -6.40
CA ALA A 414 5.16 -2.07 -5.20
C ALA A 414 3.98 -1.15 -5.52
N PRO A 415 2.94 -1.09 -4.66
CA PRO A 415 1.83 -0.15 -4.82
C PRO A 415 2.34 1.25 -5.09
N GLY A 416 1.94 1.84 -6.22
CA GLY A 416 2.43 3.15 -6.63
C GLY A 416 1.39 3.99 -7.36
N GLU A 417 0.11 3.63 -7.30
CA GLU A 417 -0.99 4.38 -7.89
C GLU A 417 -1.88 4.96 -6.79
N ASP A 418 -2.07 6.27 -6.80
CA ASP A 418 -3.05 7.00 -5.98
C ASP A 418 -2.99 6.62 -4.50
N LEU A 419 -1.78 6.71 -3.94
CA LEU A 419 -1.55 6.47 -2.52
C LEU A 419 -1.79 7.74 -1.72
N LEU A 420 -2.77 7.70 -0.82
CA LEU A 420 -3.02 8.77 0.15
C LEU A 420 -1.81 8.94 1.07
N THR A 421 -1.35 10.17 1.22
CA THR A 421 -0.24 10.55 2.08
C THR A 421 -0.34 12.01 2.54
N THR A 422 0.62 12.47 3.34
CA THR A 422 0.71 13.85 3.86
C THR A 422 0.98 14.87 2.74
N SER A 423 0.48 16.09 2.90
CA SER A 423 0.87 17.26 2.08
C SER A 423 1.98 18.08 2.76
N THR A 424 2.53 19.08 2.08
CA THR A 424 3.39 20.11 2.69
C THR A 424 2.59 21.12 3.50
N GLU A 425 1.29 21.23 3.26
CA GLU A 425 0.43 22.23 3.89
C GLU A 425 -0.25 21.70 5.16
N GLY A 426 0.26 22.08 6.34
CA GLY A 426 -0.43 21.86 7.61
C GLY A 426 -0.82 20.41 7.86
N GLU A 427 -2.12 20.16 8.02
CA GLU A 427 -2.73 18.84 8.25
C GLU A 427 -3.34 18.23 6.98
N SER A 428 -3.13 18.86 5.83
CA SER A 428 -3.72 18.43 4.56
C SER A 428 -3.11 17.12 4.06
N THR A 429 -3.91 16.38 3.30
CA THR A 429 -3.50 15.15 2.62
C THR A 429 -3.35 15.37 1.12
N SER A 430 -2.60 14.48 0.46
CA SER A 430 -2.39 14.46 -0.98
C SER A 430 -2.32 13.01 -1.46
N PHE A 431 -2.58 12.79 -2.74
CA PHE A 431 -2.24 11.53 -3.39
C PHE A 431 -0.82 11.59 -3.99
N LEU A 432 -0.16 10.45 -4.03
CA LEU A 432 1.17 10.26 -4.60
C LEU A 432 1.16 9.03 -5.52
N SER A 433 1.60 9.21 -6.77
CA SER A 433 1.60 8.16 -7.79
C SER A 433 2.93 8.12 -8.55
N GLY A 434 3.42 6.92 -8.86
CA GLY A 434 4.66 6.63 -9.59
C GLY A 434 5.65 5.79 -8.79
N SER A 435 6.77 5.42 -9.42
CA SER A 435 7.83 4.58 -8.85
C SER A 435 8.41 5.13 -7.56
N PHE A 436 8.50 6.45 -7.37
CA PHE A 436 8.91 7.04 -6.08
C PHE A 436 7.91 6.73 -4.94
N ALA A 437 6.61 6.63 -5.26
CA ALA A 437 5.57 6.27 -4.30
C ALA A 437 5.70 4.79 -3.95
N ALA A 438 5.93 3.94 -4.96
CA ALA A 438 6.20 2.52 -4.80
C ALA A 438 7.45 2.23 -3.97
N ALA A 439 8.55 2.94 -4.25
CA ALA A 439 9.79 2.81 -3.49
C ALA A 439 9.62 3.29 -2.04
N ALA A 440 8.82 4.33 -1.79
CA ALA A 440 8.46 4.75 -0.43
C ALA A 440 7.59 3.70 0.28
N PHE A 441 6.57 3.15 -0.40
CA PHE A 441 5.76 2.05 0.14
C PHE A 441 6.64 0.86 0.51
N ALA A 442 7.51 0.42 -0.41
CA ALA A 442 8.45 -0.69 -0.20
C ALA A 442 9.40 -0.40 0.97
N SER A 443 9.86 0.85 1.12
CA SER A 443 10.72 1.24 2.25
C SER A 443 10.01 1.07 3.59
N GLY A 444 8.73 1.42 3.68
CA GLY A 444 7.92 1.17 4.86
C GLY A 444 7.70 -0.32 5.11
N ALA A 445 7.36 -1.10 4.07
CA ALA A 445 7.16 -2.53 4.21
C ALA A 445 8.45 -3.27 4.64
N VAL A 446 9.58 -2.91 4.05
CA VAL A 446 10.91 -3.44 4.42
C VAL A 446 11.27 -3.04 5.85
N ALA A 447 10.87 -1.85 6.32
CA ALA A 447 11.08 -1.45 7.71
C ALA A 447 10.36 -2.36 8.72
N LEU A 448 9.14 -2.81 8.40
CA LEU A 448 8.43 -3.78 9.24
C LEU A 448 9.22 -5.09 9.36
N ILE A 449 9.82 -5.56 8.26
CA ILE A 449 10.62 -6.79 8.27
C ILE A 449 11.98 -6.55 8.93
N ALA A 450 12.61 -5.40 8.74
CA ALA A 450 13.86 -5.03 9.41
C ALA A 450 13.71 -5.05 10.94
N GLU A 451 12.57 -4.57 11.46
CA GLU A 451 12.25 -4.69 12.89
C GLU A 451 12.28 -6.16 13.35
N TYR A 452 11.65 -7.06 12.59
CA TYR A 452 11.68 -8.49 12.91
C TYR A 452 13.09 -9.06 12.87
N ILE A 453 13.86 -8.73 11.82
CA ILE A 453 15.24 -9.18 11.63
C ILE A 453 16.13 -8.72 12.79
N HIS A 454 16.01 -7.48 13.25
CA HIS A 454 16.76 -6.99 14.41
C HIS A 454 16.46 -7.78 15.68
N ARG A 455 15.18 -8.14 15.88
CA ARG A 455 14.74 -8.88 17.07
C ARG A 455 15.16 -10.35 17.05
N HIS A 456 15.16 -11.01 15.89
CA HIS A 456 15.23 -12.47 15.82
C HIS A 456 16.31 -13.03 14.88
N SER A 457 16.86 -12.25 13.96
CA SER A 457 17.78 -12.73 12.93
C SER A 457 18.86 -11.70 12.55
N PRO A 458 19.59 -11.09 13.50
CA PRO A 458 20.50 -9.96 13.23
C PRO A 458 21.72 -10.32 12.38
N SER A 459 21.94 -11.60 12.07
CA SER A 459 23.03 -12.08 11.21
C SER A 459 22.69 -12.09 9.72
N LEU A 460 21.43 -11.80 9.33
CA LEU A 460 21.05 -11.74 7.92
C LEU A 460 21.76 -10.57 7.23
N THR A 461 22.44 -10.88 6.13
CA THR A 461 23.15 -9.88 5.31
C THR A 461 22.22 -9.29 4.27
N ILE A 462 22.49 -8.05 3.84
CA ILE A 462 21.68 -7.37 2.82
C ILE A 462 21.53 -8.19 1.52
N PRO A 463 22.57 -8.85 0.97
CA PRO A 463 22.40 -9.70 -0.20
C PRO A 463 21.39 -10.83 0.00
N ILE A 464 21.31 -11.41 1.20
CA ILE A 464 20.31 -12.45 1.52
C ILE A 464 18.92 -11.82 1.60
N VAL A 465 18.77 -10.67 2.28
CA VAL A 465 17.47 -9.99 2.37
C VAL A 465 16.94 -9.60 0.99
N LEU A 466 17.78 -9.02 0.12
CA LEU A 466 17.41 -8.69 -1.27
C LEU A 466 17.04 -9.93 -2.07
N LYS A 467 17.75 -11.04 -1.88
CA LYS A 467 17.41 -12.31 -2.51
C LYS A 467 16.03 -12.79 -2.06
N LEU A 468 15.73 -12.76 -0.77
CA LEU A 468 14.42 -13.16 -0.24
C LEU A 468 13.30 -12.27 -0.77
N ILE A 469 13.50 -10.94 -0.80
CA ILE A 469 12.52 -10.01 -1.39
C ILE A 469 12.17 -10.42 -2.83
N ARG A 470 13.17 -10.79 -3.63
CA ARG A 470 12.97 -11.24 -5.02
C ARG A 470 12.30 -12.60 -5.12
N GLU A 471 12.67 -13.54 -4.25
CA GLU A 471 12.12 -14.91 -4.25
C GLU A 471 10.69 -14.98 -3.73
N THR A 472 10.30 -14.08 -2.83
CA THR A 472 8.94 -14.01 -2.29
C THR A 472 8.02 -13.07 -3.06
N ALA A 473 8.55 -12.26 -3.98
CA ALA A 473 7.71 -11.40 -4.81
C ALA A 473 6.68 -12.24 -5.59
N PHE A 474 5.44 -11.76 -5.64
CA PHE A 474 4.35 -12.46 -6.30
C PHE A 474 3.96 -11.77 -7.61
N SER A 475 3.40 -12.53 -8.55
CA SER A 475 2.87 -11.97 -9.79
C SER A 475 1.43 -12.43 -10.00
N PRO A 476 0.52 -11.56 -10.48
CA PRO A 476 -0.82 -11.97 -10.89
C PRO A 476 -0.79 -12.82 -12.17
N VAL A 477 0.34 -12.90 -12.87
CA VAL A 477 0.52 -13.70 -14.08
C VAL A 477 1.09 -15.07 -13.72
N GLU A 478 0.36 -16.13 -14.05
CA GLU A 478 0.78 -17.50 -13.78
C GLU A 478 2.10 -17.85 -14.51
N GLY A 479 3.02 -18.50 -13.80
CA GLY A 479 4.32 -18.91 -14.36
C GLY A 479 5.27 -17.76 -14.68
N HIS A 480 4.96 -16.55 -14.19
CA HIS A 480 5.79 -15.37 -14.36
C HIS A 480 7.23 -15.62 -13.91
N LYS A 481 8.16 -15.06 -14.68
CA LYS A 481 9.59 -15.02 -14.40
C LYS A 481 10.03 -13.58 -14.55
N TRP A 482 11.23 -13.30 -14.05
CA TRP A 482 11.81 -11.98 -14.16
C TRP A 482 11.71 -11.39 -15.59
N ASP A 483 11.20 -10.16 -15.68
CA ASP A 483 11.19 -9.35 -16.90
C ASP A 483 11.43 -7.86 -16.60
N ILE A 484 11.68 -7.08 -17.66
CA ILE A 484 12.02 -5.65 -17.56
C ILE A 484 10.83 -4.75 -17.18
N GLU A 485 9.60 -5.28 -17.18
CA GLU A 485 8.38 -4.54 -16.92
C GLU A 485 7.93 -4.66 -15.45
N THR A 486 8.18 -5.82 -14.84
CA THR A 486 7.62 -6.20 -13.55
C THR A 486 8.68 -6.74 -12.58
N GLY A 487 9.93 -6.88 -13.02
CA GLY A 487 10.99 -7.46 -12.20
C GLY A 487 10.63 -8.89 -11.82
N TYR A 488 10.85 -9.27 -10.57
CA TYR A 488 10.44 -10.54 -9.99
C TYR A 488 8.95 -10.58 -9.57
N GLY A 489 8.22 -9.48 -9.73
CA GLY A 489 6.82 -9.35 -9.30
C GLY A 489 6.63 -8.24 -8.26
N VAL A 490 5.45 -8.19 -7.65
CA VAL A 490 5.09 -7.25 -6.58
C VAL A 490 5.65 -7.74 -5.25
N ILE A 491 6.16 -6.81 -4.43
CA ILE A 491 6.61 -7.10 -3.06
C ILE A 491 5.53 -7.84 -2.26
N ASP A 492 5.93 -8.94 -1.62
CA ASP A 492 5.11 -9.67 -0.64
C ASP A 492 5.74 -9.55 0.76
N PRO A 493 5.34 -8.55 1.56
CA PRO A 493 5.85 -8.39 2.92
C PRO A 493 5.52 -9.58 3.82
N CYS A 494 4.38 -10.25 3.62
CA CYS A 494 3.98 -11.40 4.42
C CYS A 494 4.82 -12.63 4.06
N GLY A 495 4.94 -12.93 2.77
CA GLY A 495 5.83 -14.00 2.28
C GLY A 495 7.28 -13.80 2.69
N LEU A 496 7.77 -12.55 2.62
CA LEU A 496 9.11 -12.19 3.07
C LEU A 496 9.31 -12.46 4.57
N LEU A 497 8.34 -12.11 5.41
CA LEU A 497 8.39 -12.40 6.85
C LEU A 497 8.50 -13.91 7.12
N GLU A 498 7.67 -14.72 6.46
CA GLU A 498 7.69 -16.17 6.63
C GLU A 498 9.00 -16.79 6.13
N ALA A 499 9.55 -16.28 5.03
CA ALA A 499 10.86 -16.69 4.53
C ALA A 499 11.97 -16.37 5.54
N VAL A 500 11.97 -15.18 6.15
CA VAL A 500 12.92 -14.79 7.20
C VAL A 500 12.79 -15.69 8.44
N LYS A 501 11.56 -15.95 8.91
CA LYS A 501 11.28 -16.88 10.02
C LYS A 501 11.86 -18.27 9.77
N SER A 502 11.70 -18.78 8.54
CA SER A 502 12.20 -20.10 8.17
C SER A 502 13.72 -20.22 8.30
N ILE A 503 14.46 -19.16 7.96
CA ILE A 503 15.93 -19.13 8.09
C ILE A 503 16.35 -19.07 9.55
N GLY A 504 15.69 -18.25 10.37
CA GLY A 504 15.97 -18.17 11.81
C GLY A 504 15.68 -19.48 12.56
N SER A 505 14.74 -20.28 12.06
CA SER A 505 14.40 -21.61 12.62
C SER A 505 15.34 -22.74 12.18
N ALA A 506 16.07 -22.55 11.07
CA ALA A 506 17.09 -23.48 10.65
C ALA A 506 18.28 -23.40 11.62
N THR A 507 18.34 -24.36 12.54
CA THR A 507 19.48 -24.53 13.46
C THR A 507 20.78 -24.45 12.64
N PRO A 508 21.80 -23.67 13.06
CA PRO A 508 23.03 -23.59 12.31
C PRO A 508 23.63 -24.99 12.23
N ILE A 509 23.61 -25.59 11.03
CA ILE A 509 24.44 -26.74 10.74
C ILE A 509 25.86 -26.19 10.72
N LEU A 510 26.53 -26.29 11.87
CA LEU A 510 27.98 -26.16 11.97
C LEU A 510 28.63 -27.08 10.94
N GLN A 511 29.15 -26.53 9.84
CA GLN A 511 30.31 -27.05 9.11
C GLN A 511 31.14 -25.93 8.50
#